data_AF-A0A2Z6PKP1-F1
#
_entry.id   AF-A0A2Z6PKP1-F1
#
_cell.length_a   1.000
_cell.length_b   1.000
_cell.length_c   1.000
_cell.angle_alpha   90.00
_cell.angle_beta   90.00
_cell.angle_gamma   90.00
#
_symmetry.space_group_name_H-M   'P 1'
#
loop_
_entity.id
_entity.type
_entity.pdbx_description
1 polymer ?
#
loop_
_entity_poly.entity_id
_entity_poly.type
_entity_poly.pdbx_seq_one_letter_code
_entity_poly.pdbx_strand_id
1 'polypeptide(L)'
;MDDMGPEALKNELADAMVAAFKLMEISSFLNGRECKYLEERDAAREEVVLVNQRLEQTKVNHAAYKEKFKLQVGLVTKLDEKETEAARLTAEKEGLEGQIKDLTAEKETLEGKGFTRAALVSRIFELEAQQMDIAKSSFDNVVAQLMVLNPGFDLVVAGAFELKEVHDGVIVSPSPDEED
;
A
#
# COMPACT_ATOMS: atom_id res chain seq x y z
N MET A 1 64.62 81.34 52.49
CA MET A 1 64.49 79.93 52.88
C MET A 1 64.67 79.92 54.37
N ASP A 2 63.55 79.90 55.10
CA ASP A 2 63.58 79.92 56.56
C ASP A 2 64.28 78.66 57.04
N ASP A 3 65.39 78.86 57.73
CA ASP A 3 66.17 77.80 58.38
C ASP A 3 65.33 77.28 59.55
N MET A 4 64.54 76.23 59.30
CA MET A 4 63.77 75.58 60.34
C MET A 4 64.72 75.05 61.41
N GLY A 5 64.48 75.44 62.66
CA GLY A 5 65.20 74.87 63.79
C GLY A 5 65.05 73.33 63.84
N PRO A 6 66.04 72.60 64.39
CA PRO A 6 66.10 71.14 64.33
C PRO A 6 64.88 70.43 64.94
N GLU A 7 64.15 71.07 65.84
CA GLU A 7 62.94 70.51 66.45
C GLU A 7 61.71 70.62 65.54
N ALA A 8 61.60 71.69 64.73
CA ALA A 8 60.53 71.83 63.75
C ALA A 8 60.69 70.81 62.60
N LEU A 9 61.93 70.61 62.15
CA LEU A 9 62.29 69.56 61.17
C LEU A 9 61.92 68.16 61.67
N LYS A 10 62.16 67.85 62.94
CA LYS A 10 61.77 66.55 63.52
C LYS A 10 60.26 66.35 63.55
N ASN A 11 59.49 67.38 63.90
CA ASN A 11 58.04 67.29 63.98
C ASN A 11 57.41 67.14 62.59
N GLU A 12 57.88 67.91 61.59
CA GLU A 12 57.41 67.77 60.20
C GLU A 12 57.79 66.40 59.62
N LEU A 13 58.99 65.90 59.93
CA LEU A 13 59.39 64.54 59.56
C LEU A 13 58.48 63.48 60.18
N ALA A 14 58.10 63.65 61.45
CA ALA A 14 57.18 62.75 62.13
C ALA A 14 55.77 62.80 61.50
N ASP A 15 55.24 64.00 61.21
CA ASP A 15 53.94 64.18 60.56
C ASP A 15 53.93 63.59 59.14
N ALA A 16 55.00 63.81 58.38
CA ALA A 16 55.18 63.23 57.05
C ALA A 16 55.26 61.70 57.08
N MET A 17 55.96 61.12 58.06
CA MET A 17 55.99 59.66 58.26
C MET A 17 54.60 59.11 58.59
N VAL A 18 53.84 59.75 59.49
CA VAL A 18 52.47 59.34 59.84
C VAL A 18 51.55 59.42 58.61
N ALA A 19 51.66 60.46 57.80
CA ALA A 19 50.90 60.59 56.56
C ALA A 19 51.27 59.49 55.55
N ALA A 20 52.57 59.17 55.41
CA ALA A 20 53.05 58.09 54.54
C ALA A 20 52.53 56.71 54.99
N PHE A 21 52.52 56.42 56.29
CA PHE A 21 51.96 55.17 56.81
C PHE A 21 50.45 55.06 56.54
N LYS A 22 49.67 56.13 56.76
CA LYS A 22 48.23 56.12 56.45
C LYS A 22 47.96 55.89 54.97
N LEU A 23 48.72 56.53 54.08
CA LEU A 23 48.61 56.28 52.63
C LEU A 23 48.96 54.83 52.27
N MET A 24 49.97 54.26 52.92
CA MET A 24 50.35 52.85 52.73
C MET A 24 49.26 51.90 53.21
N GLU A 25 48.62 52.17 54.35
CA GLU A 25 47.48 51.39 54.86
C GLU A 25 46.28 51.45 53.91
N ILE A 26 45.91 52.65 53.44
CA ILE A 26 44.81 52.85 52.49
C ILE A 26 45.12 52.12 51.18
N SER A 27 46.33 52.28 50.63
CA SER A 27 46.72 51.60 49.39
C SER A 27 46.70 50.09 49.53
N SER A 28 47.21 49.56 50.64
CA SER A 28 47.21 48.11 50.90
C SER A 28 45.78 47.56 51.02
N PHE A 29 44.90 48.27 51.74
CA PHE A 29 43.49 47.90 51.87
C PHE A 29 42.75 47.91 50.52
N LEU A 30 42.95 48.95 49.72
CA LEU A 30 42.34 49.08 48.39
C LEU A 30 42.85 47.99 47.43
N ASN A 31 44.16 47.74 47.41
CA ASN A 31 44.76 46.68 46.59
C ASN A 31 44.19 45.30 46.95
N GLY A 32 44.05 44.99 48.24
CA GLY A 32 43.44 43.74 48.69
C GLY A 32 41.98 43.59 48.25
N ARG A 33 41.22 44.69 48.22
CA ARG A 33 39.84 44.69 47.71
C ARG A 33 39.79 44.51 46.19
N GLU A 34 40.69 45.15 45.45
CA GLU A 34 40.80 45.02 43.99
C GLU A 34 41.13 43.59 43.58
N CYS A 35 42.08 42.92 44.26
CA CYS A 35 42.38 41.51 44.00
C CYS A 35 41.14 40.62 44.13
N LYS A 36 40.33 40.80 45.20
CA LYS A 36 39.09 40.02 45.39
C LYS A 36 38.09 40.21 44.25
N TYR A 37 37.89 41.45 43.80
CA TYR A 37 36.97 41.71 42.69
C TYR A 37 37.46 41.11 41.36
N LEU A 38 38.77 41.06 41.12
CA LEU A 38 39.33 40.41 39.95
C LEU A 38 39.09 38.90 39.99
N GLU A 39 39.32 38.26 41.14
CA GLU A 39 39.04 36.83 41.36
C GLU A 39 37.56 36.50 41.17
N GLU A 40 36.66 37.28 41.79
CA GLU A 40 35.21 37.11 41.64
C GLU A 40 34.75 37.30 40.18
N ARG A 41 35.31 38.31 39.48
CA ARG A 41 35.01 38.56 38.08
C ARG A 41 35.47 37.40 37.20
N ASP A 42 36.66 36.88 37.43
CA ASP A 42 37.22 35.81 36.62
C ASP A 42 36.48 34.48 36.88
N ALA A 43 36.11 34.20 38.13
CA ALA A 43 35.21 33.10 38.47
C ALA A 43 33.82 33.24 37.80
N ALA A 44 33.22 34.44 37.85
CA ALA A 44 31.93 34.69 37.20
C ALA A 44 32.02 34.53 35.66
N ARG A 45 33.15 34.91 35.05
CA ARG A 45 33.39 34.69 33.61
C ARG A 45 33.47 33.21 33.28
N GLU A 46 34.14 32.40 34.10
CA GLU A 46 34.19 30.95 33.92
C GLU A 46 32.79 30.31 34.05
N GLU A 47 32.01 30.73 35.04
CA GLU A 47 30.62 30.26 35.20
C GLU A 47 29.75 30.62 34.00
N VAL A 48 29.87 31.83 33.46
CA VAL A 48 29.14 32.26 32.25
C VAL A 48 29.49 31.37 31.06
N VAL A 49 30.75 31.00 30.87
CA VAL A 49 31.17 30.08 29.80
C VAL A 49 30.51 28.71 29.98
N LEU A 50 30.54 28.15 31.19
CA LEU A 50 29.94 26.84 31.49
C LEU A 50 28.42 26.84 31.30
N VAL A 51 27.73 27.89 31.76
CA VAL A 51 26.27 28.02 31.61
C VAL A 51 25.90 28.17 30.14
N ASN A 52 26.64 28.97 29.36
CA ASN A 52 26.40 29.11 27.93
C ASN A 52 26.59 27.78 27.19
N GLN A 53 27.64 27.01 27.51
CA GLN A 53 27.83 25.68 26.93
C GLN A 53 26.65 24.75 27.23
N ARG A 54 26.17 24.72 28.49
CA ARG A 54 25.00 23.92 28.89
C ARG A 54 23.71 24.39 28.20
N LEU A 55 23.55 25.70 28.03
CA LEU A 55 22.41 26.29 27.32
C LEU A 55 22.40 25.84 25.86
N GLU A 56 23.53 25.94 25.16
CA GLU A 56 23.63 25.50 23.76
C GLU A 56 23.39 23.99 23.63
N GLN A 57 23.96 23.18 24.52
CA GLN A 57 23.68 21.74 24.52
C GLN A 57 22.19 21.44 24.72
N THR A 58 21.53 22.15 25.63
CA THR A 58 20.09 21.98 25.89
C THR A 58 19.25 22.42 24.70
N LYS A 59 19.62 23.49 24.00
CA LYS A 59 18.95 23.95 22.76
C LYS A 59 19.04 22.90 21.66
N VAL A 60 20.23 22.35 21.44
CA VAL A 60 20.45 21.27 20.45
C VAL A 60 19.62 20.04 20.81
N ASN A 61 19.62 19.63 22.07
CA ASN A 61 18.82 18.49 22.54
C ASN A 61 17.32 18.75 22.35
N HIS A 62 16.83 19.94 22.72
CA HIS A 62 15.42 20.31 22.55
C HIS A 62 15.01 20.27 21.07
N ALA A 63 15.83 20.80 20.16
CA ALA A 63 15.58 20.73 18.73
C ALA A 63 15.49 19.27 18.25
N ALA A 64 16.42 18.42 18.68
CA ALA A 64 16.41 16.99 18.33
C ALA A 64 15.14 16.27 18.85
N TYR A 65 14.72 16.56 20.09
CA TYR A 65 13.48 16.01 20.64
C TYR A 65 12.24 16.47 19.87
N LYS A 66 12.19 17.75 19.47
CA LYS A 66 11.08 18.30 18.68
C LYS A 66 10.92 17.59 17.34
N GLU A 67 12.03 17.34 16.63
CA GLU A 67 11.99 16.60 15.37
C GLU A 67 11.60 15.13 15.57
N LYS A 68 12.11 14.47 16.62
CA LYS A 68 11.69 13.10 16.96
C LYS A 68 10.19 13.04 17.28
N PHE A 69 9.67 14.02 18.01
CA PHE A 69 8.24 14.10 18.34
C PHE A 69 7.38 14.26 17.08
N LYS A 70 7.77 15.14 16.14
CA LYS A 70 7.07 15.26 14.84
C LYS A 70 7.07 13.95 14.07
N LEU A 71 8.20 13.25 14.04
CA LEU A 71 8.30 11.94 13.38
C LEU A 71 7.38 10.92 14.06
N GLN A 72 7.35 10.90 15.39
CA GLN A 72 6.50 10.00 16.17
C GLN A 72 5.01 10.26 15.89
N VAL A 73 4.58 11.52 15.88
CA VAL A 73 3.21 11.89 15.51
C VAL A 73 2.87 11.39 14.10
N GLY A 74 3.75 11.60 13.13
CA GLY A 74 3.55 11.11 11.76
C GLY A 74 3.50 9.58 11.65
N LEU A 75 4.25 8.85 12.48
CA LEU A 75 4.19 7.40 12.54
C LEU A 75 2.88 6.90 13.16
N VAL A 76 2.39 7.55 14.22
CA VAL A 76 1.11 7.20 14.85
C VAL A 76 -0.04 7.40 13.87
N THR A 77 -0.10 8.54 13.17
CA THR A 77 -1.15 8.78 12.15
C THR A 77 -1.13 7.71 11.05
N LYS A 78 0.06 7.34 10.55
CA LYS A 78 0.18 6.28 9.54
C LYS A 78 -0.24 4.91 10.09
N LEU A 79 0.01 4.64 11.37
CA LEU A 79 -0.42 3.40 12.00
C LEU A 79 -1.94 3.34 12.06
N ASP A 80 -2.60 4.42 12.49
CA ASP A 80 -4.06 4.51 12.53
C ASP A 80 -4.67 4.31 11.13
N GLU A 81 -4.12 4.96 10.10
CA GLU A 81 -4.53 4.75 8.70
C GLU A 81 -4.42 3.28 8.28
N LYS A 82 -3.31 2.60 8.65
CA LYS A 82 -3.11 1.19 8.31
C LYS A 82 -4.03 0.25 9.08
N GLU A 83 -4.34 0.55 10.33
CA GLU A 83 -5.32 -0.21 11.11
C GLU A 83 -6.73 -0.12 10.51
N THR A 84 -7.14 1.08 10.09
CA THR A 84 -8.45 1.25 9.43
C THR A 84 -8.54 0.51 8.10
N GLU A 85 -7.48 0.56 7.28
CA GLU A 85 -7.44 -0.19 6.01
C GLU A 85 -7.40 -1.70 6.22
N ALA A 86 -6.69 -2.19 7.24
CA ALA A 86 -6.67 -3.60 7.60
C ALA A 86 -8.07 -4.10 8.02
N ALA A 87 -8.81 -3.31 8.80
CA ALA A 87 -10.18 -3.62 9.16
C ALA A 87 -11.11 -3.67 7.92
N ARG A 88 -10.96 -2.72 7.00
CA ARG A 88 -11.73 -2.68 5.74
C ARG A 88 -11.47 -3.93 4.88
N LEU A 89 -10.20 -4.29 4.68
CA LEU A 89 -9.81 -5.46 3.90
C LEU A 89 -10.28 -6.78 4.54
N THR A 90 -10.32 -6.84 5.86
CA THR A 90 -10.85 -8.00 6.59
C THR A 90 -12.35 -8.18 6.32
N ALA A 91 -13.13 -7.11 6.41
CA ALA A 91 -14.56 -7.15 6.11
C ALA A 91 -14.84 -7.50 4.64
N GLU A 92 -14.06 -6.96 3.70
CA GLU A 92 -14.17 -7.28 2.28
C GLU A 92 -13.87 -8.76 2.01
N LYS A 93 -12.82 -9.30 2.64
CA LYS A 93 -12.46 -10.72 2.55
C LYS A 93 -13.59 -11.61 3.05
N GLU A 94 -14.17 -11.31 4.22
CA GLU A 94 -15.30 -12.06 4.76
C GLU A 94 -16.51 -12.04 3.82
N GLY A 95 -16.80 -10.89 3.20
CA GLY A 95 -17.85 -10.75 2.20
C GLY A 95 -17.62 -11.61 0.95
N LEU A 96 -16.40 -11.59 0.40
CA LEU A 96 -16.02 -12.41 -0.76
C LEU A 96 -16.04 -13.90 -0.43
N GLU A 97 -15.58 -14.30 0.76
CA GLU A 97 -15.67 -15.69 1.22
C GLU A 97 -17.13 -16.17 1.33
N GLY A 98 -18.05 -15.28 1.75
CA GLY A 98 -19.49 -15.53 1.72
C GLY A 98 -20.00 -15.79 0.31
N GLN A 99 -19.70 -14.89 -0.62
CA GLN A 99 -20.11 -15.02 -2.03
C GLN A 99 -19.58 -16.30 -2.68
N ILE A 100 -18.34 -16.69 -2.38
CA ILE A 100 -17.75 -17.94 -2.87
C ILE A 100 -18.52 -19.15 -2.36
N LYS A 101 -18.91 -19.16 -1.08
CA LYS A 101 -19.71 -20.26 -0.50
C LYS A 101 -21.08 -20.37 -1.19
N ASP A 102 -21.75 -19.24 -1.39
CA ASP A 102 -23.07 -19.21 -2.03
C ASP A 102 -23.00 -19.71 -3.48
N LEU A 103 -22.04 -19.20 -4.27
CA LEU A 103 -21.81 -19.65 -5.65
C LEU A 103 -21.41 -21.13 -5.72
N THR A 104 -20.65 -21.61 -4.75
CA THR A 104 -20.27 -23.04 -4.68
C THR A 104 -21.49 -23.90 -4.40
N ALA A 105 -22.35 -23.51 -3.45
CA ALA A 105 -23.59 -24.22 -3.15
C ALA A 105 -24.57 -24.20 -4.33
N GLU A 106 -24.69 -23.08 -5.03
CA GLU A 106 -25.50 -22.97 -6.26
C GLU A 106 -24.97 -23.90 -7.34
N LYS A 107 -23.65 -23.88 -7.58
CA LYS A 107 -23.00 -24.80 -8.52
C LYS A 107 -23.30 -26.25 -8.18
N GLU A 108 -23.10 -26.68 -6.94
CA GLU A 108 -23.39 -28.05 -6.50
C GLU A 108 -24.87 -28.42 -6.68
N THR A 109 -25.78 -27.47 -6.42
CA THR A 109 -27.23 -27.67 -6.64
C THR A 109 -27.55 -27.88 -8.11
N LEU A 110 -26.94 -27.09 -9.00
CA LEU A 110 -27.12 -27.22 -10.44
C LEU A 110 -26.53 -28.54 -10.96
N GLU A 111 -25.34 -28.91 -10.49
CA GLU A 111 -24.69 -30.17 -10.83
C GLU A 111 -25.55 -31.37 -10.37
N GLY A 112 -26.11 -31.32 -9.15
CA GLY A 112 -27.03 -32.34 -8.63
C GLY A 112 -28.34 -32.46 -9.41
N LYS A 113 -28.78 -31.39 -10.09
CA LYS A 113 -29.92 -31.41 -11.03
C LYS A 113 -29.53 -31.90 -12.44
N GLY A 114 -28.27 -32.27 -12.65
CA GLY A 114 -27.78 -32.72 -13.94
C GLY A 114 -27.46 -31.59 -14.92
N PHE A 115 -27.43 -30.33 -14.49
CA PHE A 115 -26.96 -29.20 -15.31
C PHE A 115 -25.42 -29.16 -15.34
N THR A 116 -24.83 -30.26 -15.78
CA THR A 116 -23.38 -30.38 -15.95
C THR A 116 -23.02 -30.27 -17.43
N ARG A 117 -21.80 -29.79 -17.71
CA ARG A 117 -21.28 -29.80 -19.08
C ARG A 117 -21.29 -31.21 -19.68
N ALA A 118 -20.95 -32.23 -18.88
CA ALA A 118 -20.95 -33.63 -19.32
C ALA A 118 -22.37 -34.10 -19.70
N ALA A 119 -23.38 -33.80 -18.88
CA ALA A 119 -24.77 -34.15 -19.18
C ALA A 119 -25.29 -33.48 -20.46
N LEU A 120 -24.96 -32.19 -20.66
CA LEU A 120 -25.30 -31.48 -21.90
C LEU A 120 -24.62 -32.13 -23.11
N VAL A 121 -23.33 -32.46 -23.01
CA VAL A 121 -22.59 -33.13 -24.08
C VAL A 121 -23.17 -34.51 -24.40
N SER A 122 -23.50 -35.32 -23.39
CA SER A 122 -24.17 -36.61 -23.60
C SER A 122 -25.50 -36.46 -24.32
N ARG A 123 -26.31 -35.45 -23.95
CA ARG A 123 -27.60 -35.20 -24.61
C ARG A 123 -27.45 -34.79 -26.06
N ILE A 124 -26.42 -34.04 -26.41
CA ILE A 124 -26.10 -33.69 -27.80
C ILE A 124 -25.78 -34.96 -28.60
N PHE A 125 -24.90 -35.82 -28.10
CA PHE A 125 -24.56 -37.08 -28.77
C PHE A 125 -25.77 -38.02 -28.94
N GLU A 126 -26.64 -38.12 -27.92
CA GLU A 126 -27.89 -38.88 -28.03
C GLU A 126 -28.79 -38.34 -29.15
N LEU A 127 -28.94 -37.01 -29.24
CA LEU A 127 -29.76 -36.37 -30.26
C LEU A 127 -29.16 -36.55 -31.66
N GLU A 128 -27.83 -36.41 -31.80
CA GLU A 128 -27.13 -36.65 -33.06
C GLU A 128 -27.32 -38.10 -33.55
N ALA A 129 -27.25 -39.08 -32.65
CA ALA A 129 -27.48 -40.48 -33.00
C ALA A 129 -28.93 -40.74 -33.49
N GLN A 130 -29.92 -40.04 -32.92
CA GLN A 130 -31.33 -40.21 -33.30
C GLN A 130 -31.69 -39.56 -34.65
N GLN A 131 -30.92 -38.57 -35.11
CA GLN A 131 -31.28 -37.82 -36.33
C GLN A 131 -31.39 -38.71 -37.58
N MET A 132 -30.48 -39.67 -37.74
CA MET A 132 -30.47 -40.55 -38.92
C MET A 132 -31.68 -41.49 -38.93
N ASP A 133 -32.06 -42.05 -37.78
CA ASP A 133 -33.23 -42.93 -37.65
C ASP A 133 -34.54 -42.16 -37.86
N ILE A 134 -34.62 -40.93 -37.37
CA ILE A 134 -35.76 -40.03 -37.60
C ILE A 134 -35.87 -39.71 -39.10
N ALA A 135 -34.77 -39.35 -39.75
CA ALA A 135 -34.73 -39.05 -41.18
C ALA A 135 -35.16 -40.27 -42.01
N LYS A 136 -34.63 -41.46 -41.69
CA LYS A 136 -35.01 -42.72 -42.35
C LYS A 136 -36.48 -43.03 -42.15
N SER A 137 -37.01 -42.90 -40.93
CA SER A 137 -38.43 -43.16 -40.65
C SER A 137 -39.35 -42.18 -41.37
N SER A 138 -38.93 -40.92 -41.50
CA SER A 138 -39.64 -39.92 -42.31
C SER A 138 -39.66 -40.30 -43.79
N PHE A 139 -38.53 -40.76 -44.34
CA PHE A 139 -38.45 -41.25 -45.71
C PHE A 139 -39.33 -42.48 -45.94
N ASP A 140 -39.20 -43.50 -45.08
CA ASP A 140 -39.97 -44.75 -45.16
C ASP A 140 -41.49 -44.46 -45.10
N ASN A 141 -41.92 -43.49 -44.29
CA ASN A 141 -43.32 -43.05 -44.22
C ASN A 141 -43.79 -42.40 -45.53
N VAL A 142 -42.99 -41.52 -46.15
CA VAL A 142 -43.32 -40.91 -47.45
C VAL A 142 -43.42 -41.98 -48.54
N VAL A 143 -42.48 -42.94 -48.56
CA VAL A 143 -42.52 -44.08 -49.48
C VAL A 143 -43.81 -44.89 -49.30
N ALA A 144 -44.18 -45.23 -48.06
CA ALA A 144 -45.41 -45.95 -47.78
C ALA A 144 -46.65 -45.19 -48.26
N GLN A 145 -46.71 -43.88 -48.04
CA GLN A 145 -47.81 -43.03 -48.54
C GLN A 145 -47.89 -43.03 -50.06
N LEU A 146 -46.76 -42.92 -50.77
CA LEU A 146 -46.71 -42.98 -52.23
C LEU A 146 -47.17 -44.32 -52.79
N MET A 147 -46.80 -45.43 -52.16
CA MET A 147 -47.24 -46.77 -52.56
C MET A 147 -48.76 -46.95 -52.40
N VAL A 148 -49.36 -46.37 -51.35
CA VAL A 148 -50.81 -46.40 -51.15
C VAL A 148 -51.55 -45.63 -52.26
N LEU A 149 -51.02 -44.49 -52.69
CA LEU A 149 -51.64 -43.66 -53.74
C LEU A 149 -51.46 -44.22 -55.15
N ASN A 150 -50.43 -45.05 -55.39
CA ASN A 150 -50.07 -45.57 -56.72
C ASN A 150 -50.14 -47.11 -56.76
N PRO A 151 -51.34 -47.71 -56.63
CA PRO A 151 -51.48 -49.16 -56.65
C PRO A 151 -51.08 -49.75 -58.02
N GLY A 152 -50.18 -50.73 -58.02
CA GLY A 152 -49.71 -51.45 -59.21
C GLY A 152 -48.36 -51.02 -59.77
N PHE A 153 -47.72 -50.00 -59.19
CA PHE A 153 -46.35 -49.59 -59.52
C PHE A 153 -45.38 -50.02 -58.41
N ASP A 154 -44.21 -50.55 -58.81
CA ASP A 154 -43.13 -50.89 -57.89
C ASP A 154 -42.20 -49.68 -57.73
N LEU A 155 -42.13 -49.11 -56.53
CA LEU A 155 -41.35 -47.90 -56.27
C LEU A 155 -39.90 -48.29 -55.95
N VAL A 156 -38.98 -48.02 -56.89
CA VAL A 156 -37.55 -48.27 -56.67
C VAL A 156 -36.97 -47.17 -55.78
N VAL A 157 -36.66 -47.52 -54.53
CA VAL A 157 -36.09 -46.61 -53.53
C VAL A 157 -34.64 -46.93 -53.17
N ALA A 158 -34.13 -48.06 -53.67
CA ALA A 158 -32.75 -48.49 -53.42
C ALA A 158 -31.77 -47.51 -54.06
N GLY A 159 -30.94 -46.87 -53.24
CA GLY A 159 -29.97 -45.86 -53.71
C GLY A 159 -30.55 -44.46 -53.89
N ALA A 160 -31.81 -44.23 -53.52
CA ALA A 160 -32.42 -42.91 -53.49
C ALA A 160 -31.71 -42.00 -52.47
N PHE A 161 -31.36 -40.80 -52.91
CA PHE A 161 -30.70 -39.79 -52.10
C PHE A 161 -31.05 -38.41 -52.68
N GLU A 162 -31.05 -37.37 -51.85
CA GLU A 162 -31.44 -36.01 -52.25
C GLU A 162 -30.62 -35.49 -53.44
N LEU A 163 -29.32 -35.80 -53.46
CA LEU A 163 -28.41 -35.43 -54.56
C LEU A 163 -28.37 -36.47 -55.67
N LYS A 164 -29.43 -37.26 -55.90
CA LYS A 164 -29.49 -38.20 -57.02
C LYS A 164 -30.68 -37.95 -57.92
N GLU A 165 -30.47 -38.19 -59.20
CA GLU A 165 -31.46 -37.95 -60.26
C GLU A 165 -31.90 -39.26 -60.91
N VAL A 166 -33.07 -39.23 -61.55
CA VAL A 166 -33.61 -40.40 -62.26
C VAL A 166 -33.41 -40.20 -63.76
N HIS A 167 -32.54 -41.02 -64.36
CA HIS A 167 -32.34 -41.10 -65.81
C HIS A 167 -32.75 -42.49 -66.30
N ASP A 168 -33.63 -42.55 -67.30
CA ASP A 168 -34.12 -43.79 -67.91
C ASP A 168 -34.61 -44.85 -66.90
N GLY A 169 -35.23 -44.40 -65.81
CA GLY A 169 -35.75 -45.26 -64.75
C GLY A 169 -34.70 -45.78 -63.75
N VAL A 170 -33.45 -45.27 -63.81
CA VAL A 170 -32.36 -45.62 -62.91
C VAL A 170 -31.92 -44.41 -62.10
N ILE A 171 -31.67 -44.61 -60.80
CA ILE A 171 -31.16 -43.58 -59.90
C ILE A 171 -29.65 -43.44 -60.09
N VAL A 172 -29.19 -42.28 -60.55
CA VAL A 172 -27.79 -41.97 -60.82
C VAL A 172 -27.34 -40.71 -60.08
N SER A 173 -26.04 -40.57 -59.84
CA SER A 173 -25.50 -39.30 -59.33
C SER A 173 -25.55 -38.26 -60.46
N PRO A 174 -25.97 -37.01 -60.19
CA PRO A 174 -25.90 -35.94 -61.18
C PRO A 174 -24.45 -35.78 -61.64
N SER A 175 -24.29 -35.39 -62.91
CA SER A 175 -22.98 -34.98 -63.42
C SER A 175 -22.49 -33.81 -62.54
N PRO A 176 -21.20 -33.72 -62.17
CA PRO A 176 -20.69 -32.50 -61.58
C PRO A 176 -21.02 -31.36 -62.55
N ASP A 177 -21.79 -30.37 -62.08
CA ASP A 177 -21.96 -29.12 -62.81
C ASP A 177 -20.56 -28.52 -63.00
N GLU A 178 -20.21 -28.20 -64.24
CA GLU A 178 -19.07 -27.33 -64.50
C GLU A 178 -19.40 -25.98 -63.83
N GLU A 179 -18.67 -25.62 -62.78
CA GLU A 179 -18.74 -24.27 -62.19
C GLU A 179 -18.40 -23.24 -63.28
N ASP A 180 -19.42 -22.52 -63.78
CA ASP A 180 -19.26 -21.26 -64.52
C ASP A 180 -18.92 -20.09 -63.57
#